data_AF-A0A162MV76-F1
#
_entry.id   AF-A0A162MV76-F1
#
_cell.length_a   1.000
_cell.length_b   1.000
_cell.length_c   1.000
_cell.angle_alpha   90.00
_cell.angle_beta   90.00
_cell.angle_gamma   90.00
#
_symmetry.space_group_name_H-M   'P 1'
#
loop_
_entity.id
_entity.type
_entity.pdbx_description
1 polymer ?
#
loop_
_entity_poly.entity_id
_entity_poly.type
_entity_poly.pdbx_seq_one_letter_code
_entity_poly.pdbx_strand_id
1 'polypeptide(L)'
;MPPKQASGARSRPQAGNSRQAAAAVGESSDAAASSDPFDSDDDDLPRRRRAAQAAAANREAKSSGGDATADKSIPKDLLTRILHDLFEKDATRVSRDANAAVGKYVDVFVREAIARAAVEKRSGFLEVEDLEKIAPQLLLDL
;
A
#
# COMPACT_ATOMS: atom_id res chain seq x y z
N MET A 1 -57.36 -14.04 4.61
CA MET A 1 -58.40 -12.98 4.60
C MET A 1 -57.87 -11.78 5.36
N PRO A 2 -57.97 -10.54 4.82
CA PRO A 2 -57.53 -9.30 5.48
C PRO A 2 -58.62 -8.76 6.42
N PRO A 3 -58.27 -7.81 7.32
CA PRO A 3 -58.82 -6.45 7.14
C PRO A 3 -57.77 -5.36 7.48
N LYS A 4 -57.58 -4.32 6.64
CA LYS A 4 -58.38 -3.11 6.38
C LYS A 4 -57.88 -1.92 7.23
N GLN A 5 -57.26 -0.96 6.54
CA GLN A 5 -56.81 0.34 7.03
C GLN A 5 -57.97 1.17 7.60
N ALA A 6 -57.67 2.01 8.59
CA ALA A 6 -58.44 3.19 8.93
C ALA A 6 -57.50 4.38 9.13
N SER A 7 -57.64 5.37 8.25
CA SER A 7 -57.10 6.72 8.33
C SER A 7 -57.93 7.58 9.28
N GLY A 8 -57.28 8.36 10.14
CA GLY A 8 -57.91 9.40 10.95
C GLY A 8 -56.93 10.56 11.19
N ALA A 9 -57.27 11.72 10.66
CA ALA A 9 -56.45 12.92 10.60
C ALA A 9 -56.58 13.83 11.83
N ARG A 10 -55.54 14.67 12.08
CA ARG A 10 -55.58 16.14 12.29
C ARG A 10 -54.67 16.70 13.41
N SER A 11 -53.86 17.70 13.01
CA SER A 11 -53.49 18.95 13.73
C SER A 11 -52.32 18.99 14.75
N ARG A 12 -51.11 19.33 14.26
CA ARG A 12 -50.32 20.61 14.37
C ARG A 12 -50.50 21.54 15.64
N PRO A 13 -49.60 22.53 15.89
CA PRO A 13 -48.35 22.54 16.70
C PRO A 13 -48.29 23.70 17.76
N GLN A 14 -47.28 23.77 18.64
CA GLN A 14 -46.70 24.97 19.30
C GLN A 14 -45.84 24.50 20.50
N ALA A 15 -44.79 25.14 21.01
CA ALA A 15 -44.03 26.37 20.78
C ALA A 15 -42.64 26.07 21.41
N GLY A 16 -41.50 26.50 20.88
CA GLY A 16 -41.05 27.89 20.89
C GLY A 16 -40.36 28.22 22.21
N ASN A 17 -39.02 28.23 22.23
CA ASN A 17 -38.31 29.34 22.87
C ASN A 17 -36.92 29.54 22.27
N SER A 18 -36.70 30.75 21.82
CA SER A 18 -35.57 31.26 21.06
C SER A 18 -34.74 32.21 21.92
N ARG A 19 -33.40 32.05 21.80
CA ARG A 19 -32.36 33.10 21.66
C ARG A 19 -32.21 34.20 22.72
N GLN A 20 -30.97 34.36 23.18
CA GLN A 20 -30.12 35.58 23.09
C GLN A 20 -28.77 35.23 23.78
N ALA A 21 -27.57 35.29 23.19
CA ALA A 21 -26.84 36.24 22.33
C ALA A 21 -26.28 37.48 23.06
N ALA A 22 -24.94 37.52 23.22
CA ALA A 22 -24.01 38.67 23.11
C ALA A 22 -22.68 38.33 23.83
N ALA A 23 -21.48 38.85 23.55
CA ALA A 23 -20.71 39.34 22.40
C ALA A 23 -19.52 40.14 22.99
N ALA A 24 -18.27 39.85 22.56
CA ALA A 24 -17.04 40.71 22.56
C ALA A 24 -15.84 39.75 22.37
N VAL A 25 -15.14 39.62 21.23
CA VAL A 25 -14.34 40.53 20.36
C VAL A 25 -12.99 40.94 20.95
N GLY A 26 -11.93 40.61 20.21
CA GLY A 26 -10.55 41.13 20.27
C GLY A 26 -9.53 40.01 20.53
N GLU A 27 -8.42 39.83 19.83
CA GLU A 27 -7.81 40.47 18.66
C GLU A 27 -6.67 39.52 18.22
N SER A 28 -6.31 39.57 16.94
CA SER A 28 -5.26 38.78 16.29
C SER A 28 -3.87 38.89 16.93
N SER A 29 -3.13 37.78 17.01
CA SER A 29 -1.67 37.78 16.88
C SER A 29 -1.19 36.43 16.34
N ASP A 30 -0.80 36.43 15.07
CA ASP A 30 0.18 35.49 14.51
C ASP A 30 1.47 35.64 15.34
N ALA A 31 1.85 34.60 16.07
CA ALA A 31 3.19 34.48 16.63
C ALA A 31 3.62 33.03 16.44
N ALA A 32 4.53 32.86 15.49
CA ALA A 32 5.16 31.62 15.11
C ALA A 32 5.52 30.77 16.34
N ALA A 33 4.90 29.60 16.46
CA ALA A 33 5.43 28.54 17.29
C ALA A 33 6.77 28.13 16.68
N SER A 34 7.85 28.67 17.23
CA SER A 34 9.20 28.19 16.97
C SER A 34 9.23 26.72 17.36
N SER A 35 9.20 25.83 16.37
CA SER A 35 9.46 24.42 16.56
C SER A 35 10.94 24.27 16.91
N ASP A 36 11.26 24.32 18.20
CA ASP A 36 12.55 23.89 18.72
C ASP A 36 12.57 22.34 18.68
N PRO A 37 13.43 21.72 17.86
CA PRO A 37 13.48 20.27 17.72
C PRO A 37 14.16 19.56 18.90
N PHE A 38 14.52 20.27 19.98
CA PHE A 38 15.22 19.70 21.14
C PHE A 38 14.44 19.73 22.46
N ASP A 39 13.20 20.21 22.50
CA ASP A 39 12.36 20.13 23.72
C ASP A 39 11.91 18.67 23.94
N SER A 40 12.76 17.92 24.66
CA SER A 40 12.57 16.52 24.97
C SER A 40 11.90 16.39 26.33
N ASP A 41 10.57 16.49 26.36
CA ASP A 41 9.77 16.05 27.50
C ASP A 41 9.91 14.51 27.65
N ASP A 42 10.75 14.11 28.58
CA ASP A 42 11.18 12.73 28.86
C ASP A 42 10.15 11.92 29.69
N ASP A 43 8.84 12.17 29.50
CA ASP A 43 7.77 11.68 30.39
C ASP A 43 6.70 10.77 29.72
N ASP A 44 6.94 10.26 28.50
CA ASP A 44 5.97 9.38 27.80
C ASP A 44 6.54 8.02 27.32
N LEU A 45 7.51 7.48 28.08
CA LEU A 45 8.10 6.15 27.87
C LEU A 45 7.10 4.96 27.92
N PRO A 46 6.03 4.94 28.74
CA PRO A 46 5.14 3.76 28.80
C PRO A 46 4.18 3.64 27.61
N ARG A 47 3.79 4.75 26.95
CA ARG A 47 2.90 4.70 25.78
C ARG A 47 3.63 4.24 24.52
N ARG A 48 4.88 4.66 24.33
CA ARG A 48 5.72 4.23 23.20
C ARG A 48 5.98 2.71 23.21
N ARG A 49 6.22 2.11 24.38
CA ARG A 49 6.40 0.64 24.50
C ARG A 49 5.14 -0.14 24.14
N ARG A 50 3.96 0.35 24.55
CA ARG A 50 2.67 -0.29 24.24
C ARG A 50 2.33 -0.21 22.75
N ALA A 51 2.61 0.93 22.11
CA ALA A 51 2.45 1.10 20.67
C ALA A 51 3.43 0.21 19.87
N ALA A 52 4.68 0.10 20.33
CA ALA A 52 5.68 -0.79 19.72
C ALA A 52 5.31 -2.28 19.86
N GLN A 53 4.78 -2.70 21.02
CA GLN A 53 4.32 -4.07 21.25
C GLN A 53 3.06 -4.42 20.44
N ALA A 54 2.11 -3.48 20.29
CA ALA A 54 0.94 -3.67 19.44
C ALA A 54 1.31 -3.73 17.94
N ALA A 55 2.30 -2.96 17.51
CA ALA A 55 2.83 -3.00 16.15
C ALA A 55 3.62 -4.31 15.86
N ALA A 56 4.32 -4.85 16.86
CA ALA A 56 5.03 -6.13 16.76
C ALA A 56 4.04 -7.31 16.69
N ALA A 57 3.01 -7.34 17.53
CA ALA A 57 1.98 -8.38 17.52
C ALA A 57 1.18 -8.43 16.19
N ASN A 58 0.98 -7.28 15.54
CA ASN A 58 0.31 -7.21 14.24
C ASN A 58 1.22 -7.64 13.05
N ARG A 59 2.55 -7.66 13.25
CA ARG A 59 3.49 -8.19 12.25
C ARG A 59 3.59 -9.72 12.31
N GLU A 60 3.43 -10.31 13.49
CA GLU A 60 3.45 -11.77 13.68
C GLU A 60 2.16 -12.47 13.18
N ALA A 61 1.02 -11.79 13.20
CA ALA A 61 -0.25 -12.35 12.70
C ALA A 61 -0.37 -12.40 11.17
N LYS A 62 0.57 -11.83 10.41
CA LYS A 62 0.58 -11.83 8.93
C LYS A 62 1.64 -12.75 8.30
N SER A 63 2.37 -13.53 9.10
CA SER A 63 3.39 -14.46 8.59
C SER A 63 2.89 -15.90 8.42
N SER A 64 1.62 -16.20 8.72
CA SER A 64 1.03 -17.53 8.52
C SER A 64 0.55 -17.77 7.08
N GLY A 65 1.36 -17.40 6.09
CA GLY A 65 1.20 -17.79 4.69
C GLY A 65 2.38 -18.68 4.32
N GLY A 66 2.31 -19.96 4.70
CA GLY A 66 3.36 -20.94 4.43
C GLY A 66 3.72 -21.02 2.95
N ASP A 67 5.03 -21.00 2.69
CA ASP A 67 5.78 -21.60 1.57
C ASP A 67 5.27 -21.46 0.11
N ALA A 68 4.28 -20.62 -0.17
CA ALA A 68 3.74 -20.42 -1.53
C ALA A 68 4.62 -19.53 -2.42
N THR A 69 5.85 -19.23 -2.00
CA THR A 69 6.85 -18.43 -2.74
C THR A 69 7.86 -19.32 -3.46
N ALA A 70 8.14 -20.53 -2.95
CA ALA A 70 9.04 -21.49 -3.61
C ALA A 70 8.46 -22.00 -4.93
N ASP A 71 7.13 -22.16 -5.01
CA ASP A 71 6.43 -22.67 -6.19
C ASP A 71 6.31 -21.67 -7.35
N LYS A 72 6.60 -20.38 -7.12
CA LYS A 72 6.39 -19.30 -8.12
C LYS A 72 7.69 -18.79 -8.73
N SER A 73 8.77 -19.56 -8.67
CA SER A 73 10.03 -19.22 -9.32
C SER A 73 10.11 -19.78 -10.73
N ILE A 74 10.86 -19.11 -11.61
CA ILE A 74 11.02 -19.53 -13.00
C ILE A 74 11.83 -20.84 -13.05
N PRO A 75 11.35 -21.89 -13.73
CA PRO A 75 12.10 -23.14 -13.86
C PRO A 75 13.48 -22.93 -14.48
N LYS A 76 14.51 -23.54 -13.87
CA LYS A 76 15.91 -23.39 -14.31
C LYS A 76 16.14 -23.88 -15.73
N ASP A 77 15.46 -24.94 -16.14
CA ASP A 77 15.59 -25.50 -17.48
C ASP A 77 15.03 -24.55 -18.55
N LEU A 78 13.96 -23.84 -18.21
CA LEU A 78 13.37 -22.80 -19.08
C LEU A 78 14.33 -21.62 -19.24
N LEU A 79 14.89 -21.11 -18.14
CA LEU A 79 15.90 -20.05 -18.18
C LEU A 79 17.11 -20.44 -19.03
N THR A 80 17.59 -21.67 -18.84
CA THR A 80 18.72 -22.20 -19.61
C THR A 80 18.41 -22.18 -21.11
N ARG A 81 17.23 -22.65 -21.50
CA ARG A 81 16.79 -22.66 -22.90
C ARG A 81 16.71 -21.24 -23.47
N ILE A 82 16.07 -20.30 -22.76
CA ILE A 82 15.97 -18.90 -23.19
C ILE A 82 17.36 -18.29 -23.40
N LEU A 83 18.30 -18.52 -22.48
CA LEU A 83 19.67 -18.02 -22.62
C LEU A 83 20.38 -18.61 -23.83
N HIS A 84 20.26 -19.92 -24.05
CA HIS A 84 20.89 -20.58 -25.20
C HIS A 84 20.30 -20.15 -26.54
N ASP A 85 19.00 -19.85 -26.60
CA ASP A 85 18.34 -19.32 -27.80
C ASP A 85 18.82 -17.89 -28.15
N LEU A 86 19.34 -17.14 -27.17
CA LEU A 86 19.81 -15.75 -27.31
C LEU A 86 21.34 -15.63 -27.51
N PHE A 87 22.11 -16.71 -27.35
CA PHE A 87 23.55 -16.67 -27.57
C PHE A 87 23.90 -16.74 -29.05
N GLU A 88 24.78 -15.85 -29.52
CA GLU A 88 25.29 -15.88 -30.90
C GLU A 88 26.13 -17.13 -31.21
N LYS A 89 26.69 -17.78 -30.18
CA LYS A 89 27.58 -18.94 -30.33
C LYS A 89 26.99 -20.16 -29.62
N ASP A 90 26.77 -21.22 -30.37
CA ASP A 90 26.22 -22.51 -29.87
C ASP A 90 27.10 -23.19 -28.80
N ALA A 91 28.40 -22.89 -28.80
CA ALA A 91 29.34 -23.43 -27.83
C ALA A 91 29.29 -22.72 -26.46
N THR A 92 28.54 -21.63 -26.33
CA THR A 92 28.42 -20.89 -25.06
C THR A 92 27.80 -21.79 -24.00
N ARG A 93 28.35 -21.76 -22.78
CA ARG A 93 27.89 -22.54 -21.63
C ARG A 93 27.75 -21.63 -20.42
N VAL A 94 26.73 -21.88 -19.61
CA VAL A 94 26.45 -21.12 -18.38
C VAL A 94 26.74 -22.03 -17.19
N SER A 95 27.54 -21.55 -16.23
CA SER A 95 27.79 -22.30 -15.01
C SER A 95 26.51 -22.41 -14.16
N ARG A 96 26.43 -23.42 -13.29
CA ARG A 96 25.26 -23.62 -12.42
C ARG A 96 24.95 -22.39 -11.56
N ASP A 97 26.00 -21.75 -11.02
CA ASP A 97 25.85 -20.58 -10.15
C ASP A 97 25.46 -19.34 -10.95
N ALA A 98 25.99 -19.17 -12.16
CA ALA A 98 25.57 -18.09 -13.07
C ALA A 98 24.09 -18.25 -13.44
N ASN A 99 23.64 -19.47 -13.75
CA ASN A 99 22.23 -19.73 -14.05
C ASN A 99 21.33 -19.45 -12.83
N ALA A 100 21.78 -19.77 -11.62
CA ALA A 100 21.07 -19.42 -10.40
C ALA A 100 21.01 -17.89 -10.16
N ALA A 101 22.07 -17.16 -10.48
CA ALA A 101 22.09 -15.70 -10.39
C ALA A 101 21.16 -15.05 -11.42
N VAL A 102 21.17 -15.51 -12.66
CA VAL A 102 20.23 -15.05 -13.70
C VAL A 102 18.79 -15.35 -13.30
N GLY A 103 18.52 -16.52 -12.71
CA GLY A 103 17.18 -16.83 -12.21
C GLY A 103 16.68 -15.84 -11.15
N LYS A 104 17.54 -15.43 -10.23
CA LYS A 104 17.22 -14.36 -9.26
C LYS A 104 17.02 -13.01 -9.94
N TYR A 105 17.87 -12.66 -10.91
CA TYR A 105 17.76 -11.42 -11.66
C TYR A 105 16.40 -11.31 -12.36
N VAL A 106 15.97 -12.36 -13.08
CA VAL A 106 14.68 -12.36 -13.78
C VAL A 106 13.51 -12.37 -12.78
N ASP A 107 13.60 -13.09 -11.66
CA ASP A 107 12.58 -13.05 -10.60
C ASP A 107 12.42 -11.64 -10.01
N VAL A 108 13.52 -10.95 -9.73
CA VAL A 108 13.50 -9.56 -9.23
C VAL A 108 12.92 -8.62 -10.29
N PHE A 109 13.34 -8.73 -11.55
CA PHE A 109 12.83 -7.92 -12.65
C PHE A 109 11.30 -8.03 -12.79
N VAL A 110 10.74 -9.25 -12.76
CA VAL A 110 9.30 -9.47 -12.86
C VAL A 110 8.56 -8.89 -11.63
N ARG A 111 9.11 -9.06 -10.43
CA ARG A 111 8.53 -8.50 -9.21
C ARG A 111 8.52 -6.98 -9.21
N GLU A 112 9.61 -6.35 -9.65
CA GLU A 112 9.71 -4.91 -9.81
C GLU A 112 8.71 -4.38 -10.85
N ALA A 113 8.58 -5.05 -11.99
CA ALA A 113 7.61 -4.68 -13.02
C ALA A 113 6.18 -4.67 -12.46
N ILE A 114 5.79 -5.73 -11.72
CA ILE A 114 4.47 -5.84 -11.08
C ILE A 114 4.30 -4.76 -10.01
N ALA A 115 5.31 -4.56 -9.15
CA ALA A 115 5.23 -3.59 -8.07
C ALA A 115 5.08 -2.16 -8.58
N ARG A 116 5.87 -1.77 -9.59
CA ARG A 116 5.82 -0.43 -10.19
C ARG A 116 4.53 -0.20 -10.96
N ALA A 117 4.08 -1.17 -11.75
CA ALA A 117 2.79 -1.07 -12.43
C ALA A 117 1.62 -0.97 -11.42
N ALA A 118 1.70 -1.67 -10.29
CA ALA A 118 0.70 -1.58 -9.24
C ALA A 118 0.65 -0.22 -8.54
N VAL A 119 1.76 0.52 -8.51
CA VAL A 119 1.81 1.89 -7.98
C VAL A 119 1.22 2.89 -8.98
N GLU A 120 1.48 2.71 -10.28
CA GLU A 120 0.97 3.60 -11.34
C GLU A 120 -0.54 3.43 -11.60
N LYS A 121 -1.06 2.22 -11.31
CA LYS A 121 -2.46 1.88 -11.48
C LYS A 121 -3.40 2.78 -10.67
N ARG A 122 -4.42 3.30 -11.35
CA ARG A 122 -5.43 4.19 -10.74
C ARG A 122 -6.52 3.45 -9.98
N SER A 123 -7.03 2.34 -10.53
CA SER A 123 -8.03 1.46 -9.91
C SER A 123 -8.19 0.16 -10.71
N GLY A 124 -8.89 -0.86 -10.19
CA GLY A 124 -9.30 -2.01 -11.03
C GLY A 124 -8.28 -3.16 -11.09
N PHE A 125 -7.88 -3.60 -12.29
CA PHE A 125 -6.81 -4.58 -12.56
C PHE A 125 -5.56 -3.89 -13.10
N LEU A 126 -4.43 -4.60 -13.23
CA LEU A 126 -3.26 -4.05 -13.93
C LEU A 126 -3.56 -4.04 -15.43
N GLU A 127 -3.46 -2.85 -16.03
CA GLU A 127 -3.67 -2.68 -17.46
C GLU A 127 -2.31 -2.52 -18.18
N VAL A 128 -2.32 -2.61 -19.51
CA VAL A 128 -1.08 -2.54 -20.31
C VAL A 128 -0.48 -1.13 -20.21
N GLU A 129 -1.33 -0.12 -20.14
CA GLU A 129 -1.00 1.28 -19.99
C GLU A 129 -0.22 1.58 -18.71
N ASP A 130 -0.48 0.83 -17.62
CA ASP A 130 0.26 0.98 -16.37
C ASP A 130 1.71 0.48 -16.51
N LEU A 131 1.90 -0.61 -17.25
CA LEU A 131 3.23 -1.17 -17.54
C LEU A 131 4.00 -0.29 -18.54
N GLU A 132 3.35 0.21 -19.59
CA GLU A 132 3.97 1.04 -20.62
C GLU A 132 4.55 2.35 -20.05
N LYS A 133 3.87 2.95 -19.09
CA LYS A 133 4.36 4.17 -18.42
C LYS A 133 5.63 3.93 -17.62
N ILE A 134 5.75 2.77 -16.96
CA ILE A 134 6.91 2.45 -16.12
C ILE A 134 8.03 1.75 -16.90
N ALA A 135 7.75 1.24 -18.11
CA ALA A 135 8.70 0.48 -18.92
C ALA A 135 10.02 1.22 -19.20
N PRO A 136 10.04 2.53 -19.54
CA PRO A 136 11.30 3.22 -19.80
C PRO A 136 12.25 3.20 -18.59
N GLN A 137 11.72 3.51 -17.39
CA GLN A 137 12.54 3.50 -16.18
C GLN A 137 12.89 2.08 -15.74
N LEU A 138 11.94 1.15 -15.86
CA LEU A 138 12.17 -0.26 -15.53
C LEU A 138 13.33 -0.85 -16.34
N LEU A 139 13.44 -0.51 -17.63
CA LEU A 139 14.54 -0.98 -18.49
C LEU A 139 15.89 -0.34 -18.17
N LEU A 140 15.91 0.86 -17.56
CA LEU A 140 17.14 1.59 -17.23
C LEU A 140 17.70 1.25 -15.84
N ASP A 141 16.88 0.72 -14.94
CA ASP A 141 17.29 0.34 -13.58
C ASP A 141 17.96 -1.04 -13.51
N LEU A 142 18.07 -1.74 -14.65
CA LEU A 142 18.51 -3.12 -14.78
C LEU A 142 19.99 -3.27 -15.16
#